data_AF-A0A7C7E6R1-F1
#
_entry.id   AF-A0A7C7E6R1-F1
#
_cell.length_a   1.000
_cell.length_b   1.000
_cell.length_c   1.000
_cell.angle_alpha   90.00
_cell.angle_beta   90.00
_cell.angle_gamma   90.00
#
_symmetry.space_group_name_H-M   'P 1'
#
loop_
_entity.id
_entity.type
_entity.pdbx_description
1 polymer ?
#
loop_
_entity_poly.entity_id
_entity_poly.type
_entity_poly.pdbx_seq_one_letter_code
_entity_poly.pdbx_strand_id
1 'polypeptide(L)' 'DDRGNETGSIYFDPVQDTLFHEYKIEVPVVTFSDYPMKMVRISAHAYNSMNDYIRLADAMDRILGG' A
#
# COMPACT_ATOMS: atom_id res chain seq x y z
N ASP A 1 27.05 -18.27 16.02
CA ASP A 1 26.55 -18.66 14.70
C ASP A 1 25.77 -17.46 14.20
N ASP A 2 26.35 -16.73 13.26
CA ASP A 2 26.05 -15.33 12.96
C ASP A 2 26.10 -15.11 11.44
N ARG A 3 25.26 -15.83 10.67
CA ARG A 3 25.04 -15.58 9.23
C ARG A 3 23.63 -15.98 8.77
N GLY A 4 22.79 -14.97 8.52
CA GLY A 4 21.86 -14.92 7.39
C GLY A 4 20.55 -15.71 7.46
N ASN A 5 19.46 -15.00 7.81
CA ASN A 5 18.26 -15.07 6.97
C ASN A 5 17.62 -13.67 6.86
N GLU A 6 18.23 -12.90 5.96
CA GLU A 6 17.87 -11.58 5.49
C GLU A 6 16.75 -11.68 4.43
N THR A 7 15.59 -12.20 4.81
CA THR A 7 14.40 -12.13 3.95
C THR A 7 13.48 -11.06 4.50
N GLY A 8 13.49 -9.89 3.85
CA GLY A 8 12.55 -8.81 4.10
C GLY A 8 11.12 -9.37 4.04
N SER A 9 10.54 -9.63 5.21
CA SER A 9 9.15 -9.99 5.32
C SER A 9 8.37 -8.78 4.86
N ILE A 10 7.93 -8.79 3.60
CA ILE A 10 6.90 -7.89 3.11
C ILE A 10 5.64 -8.26 3.88
N TYR A 11 5.49 -7.67 5.06
CA TYR A 11 4.30 -7.86 5.87
C TYR A 11 3.10 -7.34 5.08
N PHE A 12 2.07 -8.17 4.96
CA PHE A 12 0.80 -7.81 4.35
C PHE A 12 0.17 -6.70 5.19
N ASP A 13 0.05 -5.49 4.63
CA ASP A 13 -0.51 -4.36 5.36
C ASP A 13 -2.05 -4.44 5.35
N PRO A 14 -2.73 -4.29 6.50
CA PRO A 14 -4.19 -4.26 6.55
C PRO A 14 -4.82 -3.21 5.61
N VAL A 15 -4.14 -2.08 5.39
CA VAL A 15 -4.62 -1.05 4.45
C VAL A 15 -4.70 -1.59 3.02
N GLN A 16 -3.72 -2.40 2.60
CA GLN A 16 -3.75 -3.02 1.27
C GLN A 16 -4.95 -3.98 1.14
N ASP A 17 -5.21 -4.77 2.18
CA ASP A 17 -6.34 -5.71 2.20
C ASP A 17 -7.69 -4.99 2.09
N THR A 18 -7.87 -3.92 2.87
CA THR A 18 -9.07 -3.08 2.82
C THR A 18 -9.25 -2.41 1.47
N LEU A 19 -8.19 -1.83 0.89
CA LEU A 19 -8.22 -1.24 -0.45
C LEU A 19 -8.70 -2.26 -1.49
N PHE A 20 -8.20 -3.49 -1.42
CA PHE A 20 -8.57 -4.54 -2.36
C PHE A 20 -10.00 -5.03 -2.16
N HIS A 21 -10.37 -5.42 -0.95
CA HIS A 21 -11.65 -6.08 -0.69
C HIS A 21 -12.84 -5.11 -0.73
N GLU A 22 -12.70 -3.93 -0.15
CA GLU A 22 -13.81 -2.97 -0.03
C GLU A 22 -13.83 -1.97 -1.18
N TYR A 23 -12.68 -1.44 -1.57
CA TYR A 23 -12.59 -0.36 -2.56
C TYR A 23 -12.27 -0.85 -3.98
N LYS A 24 -11.93 -2.13 -4.16
CA LYS A 24 -11.50 -2.72 -5.45
C LYS A 24 -10.29 -2.02 -6.06
N ILE A 25 -9.33 -1.64 -5.21
CA ILE A 25 -8.09 -0.97 -5.59
C ILE A 25 -6.93 -1.87 -5.17
N GLU A 26 -6.13 -2.30 -6.15
CA GLU A 26 -4.96 -3.14 -5.89
C GLU A 26 -3.68 -2.30 -6.02
N VAL A 27 -3.08 -1.95 -4.89
CA VAL A 27 -1.79 -1.26 -4.81
C VAL A 27 -0.95 -1.84 -3.68
N PRO A 28 0.37 -2.02 -3.86
CA PRO A 28 1.24 -2.45 -2.77
C PRO A 28 1.32 -1.38 -1.68
N VAL A 29 1.09 -1.79 -0.43
CA VAL A 29 1.39 -0.98 0.76
C VAL A 29 2.54 -1.65 1.49
N VAL A 30 3.68 -0.97 1.53
CA VAL A 30 4.91 -1.48 2.14
C VAL A 30 5.09 -0.85 3.52
N THR A 31 5.17 -1.70 4.53
CA THR A 31 5.59 -1.33 5.88
C THR A 31 7.06 -1.71 6.06
N PHE A 32 7.88 -0.74 6.47
CA PHE A 32 9.29 -0.96 6.77
C PHE A 32 9.47 -1.19 8.27
N SER A 33 10.26 -2.21 8.64
CA SER A 33 10.55 -2.55 10.04
C SER A 33 11.23 -1.40 10.80
N ASP A 34 12.13 -0.69 10.12
CA ASP A 34 13.02 0.30 10.73
C ASP A 34 12.61 1.75 10.43
N TYR A 35 11.42 1.97 9.85
CA TYR A 35 10.94 3.30 9.48
C TYR A 35 9.47 3.48 9.86
N PRO A 36 9.09 4.58 10.54
CA PRO A 36 7.73 4.75 11.07
C PRO A 36 6.67 5.04 10.00
N MET A 37 7.06 5.18 8.73
CA MET A 37 6.14 5.52 7.65
C MET A 37 5.85 4.30 6.77
N LYS A 38 4.60 4.22 6.30
CA LYS A 38 4.15 3.29 5.27
C LYS A 38 4.28 3.94 3.90
N MET A 39 4.59 3.14 2.88
CA MET A 39 4.67 3.61 1.50
C MET A 39 3.63 2.92 0.64
N VAL A 40 2.79 3.70 -0.04
CA VAL A 40 1.93 3.21 -1.11
C VAL A 40 2.71 3.29 -2.43
N ARG A 41 2.86 2.17 -3.13
CA ARG A 41 3.54 2.14 -4.44
C ARG A 41 2.50 2.22 -5.55
N ILE A 42 2.55 3.29 -6.32
CA ILE A 42 1.64 3.51 -7.45
C ILE A 42 2.44 3.47 -8.76
N SER A 43 1.98 2.66 -9.72
CA SER A 43 2.48 2.69 -11.10
C SER A 43 1.51 3.48 -11.96
N ALA A 44 2.01 4.49 -12.67
CA ALA A 44 1.21 5.23 -13.64
C ALA A 44 1.31 4.59 -15.03
N HIS A 45 0.16 4.27 -15.61
CA HIS A 45 0.04 3.69 -16.94
C HIS A 45 -0.89 4.50 -17.83
N ALA A 46 -0.75 4.38 -19.15
CA ALA A 46 -1.54 5.13 -20.13
C ALA A 46 -3.06 4.85 -20.06
N TYR A 47 -3.46 3.73 -19.45
CA TYR A 47 -4.86 3.38 -19.21
C TYR A 47 -5.41 3.92 -17.88
N ASN A 48 -4.57 4.48 -17.01
CA ASN A 48 -5.04 5.16 -15.82
C ASN A 48 -5.53 6.57 -16.17
N SER A 49 -6.52 7.02 -15.42
CA SER A 49 -7.05 8.37 -15.45
C SER A 49 -6.77 9.07 -14.13
N MET A 50 -6.87 10.41 -14.12
CA MET A 50 -6.77 11.18 -12.87
C MET A 50 -7.79 10.72 -11.81
N ASN A 51 -8.98 10.30 -12.24
CA ASN A 51 -10.03 9.82 -11.36
C ASN A 51 -9.64 8.54 -10.60
N ASP A 52 -8.77 7.69 -11.17
CA ASP A 52 -8.30 6.49 -10.49
C ASP A 52 -7.44 6.85 -9.26
N TYR A 53 -6.61 7.90 -9.39
CA TYR A 53 -5.77 8.39 -8.29
C TYR A 53 -6.58 9.16 -7.24
N ILE A 54 -7.58 9.94 -7.66
CA ILE A 54 -8.52 10.59 -6.73
C ILE A 54 -9.27 9.54 -5.92
N ARG A 55 -9.77 8.48 -6.57
CA ARG A 55 -10.45 7.37 -5.89
C ARG A 55 -9.55 6.68 -4.87
N LEU A 56 -8.27 6.48 -5.19
CA LEU A 56 -7.28 5.95 -4.24
C LEU A 56 -7.08 6.90 -3.06
N ALA A 57 -6.92 8.21 -3.30
CA ALA A 57 -6.77 9.20 -2.24
C ALA A 57 -7.98 9.21 -1.29
N ASP A 58 -9.21 9.24 -1.84
CA ASP A 58 -10.45 9.22 -1.06
C ASP A 58 -10.60 7.94 -0.23
N ALA A 59 -10.20 6.79 -0.77
CA ALA A 59 -10.22 5.52 -0.05
C ALA A 59 -9.22 5.52 1.12
N MET A 60 -8.00 6.03 0.88
CA MET A 60 -6.97 6.15 1.91
C MET A 60 -7.40 7.07 3.05
N ASP A 61 -8.04 8.19 2.74
CA ASP A 61 -8.56 9.15 3.73
C ASP A 61 -9.61 8.50 4.64
N ARG A 62 -10.54 7.74 4.04
CA ARG A 62 -11.57 6.97 4.77
C ARG A 62 -10.99 5.88 5.65
N ILE A 63 -9.93 5.19 5.21
CA ILE A 63 -9.29 4.11 5.95
C ILE A 63 -8.47 4.65 7.13
N LEU A 64 -7.73 5.75 6.92
CA LEU A 64 -6.82 6.30 7.92
C LEU A 64 -7.48 7.27 8.89
N GLY A 65 -8.74 7.66 8.63
CA GLY A 65 -9.53 8.52 9.49
C GLY A 65 -9.09 9.98 9.43
N GLY A 66 -8.99 10.52 8.21
CA GLY A 66 -8.74 11.95 7.97
C GLY A 66 -9.68 12.89 8.71
#